data_AF-A0A929Y6X0-F1
#
_entry.id   AF-A0A929Y6X0-F1
#
_cell.length_a   1.000
_cell.length_b   1.000
_cell.length_c   1.000
_cell.angle_alpha   90.00
_cell.angle_beta   90.00
_cell.angle_gamma   90.00
#
_symmetry.space_group_name_H-M   'P 1'
#
loop_
_entity.id
_entity.type
_entity.pdbx_description
1 polymer ?
#
loop_
_entity_poly.entity_id
_entity_poly.type
_entity_poly.pdbx_seq_one_letter_code
_entity_poly.pdbx_strand_id
1 'polypeptide(L)'
;MNKAGVLEIRKQFTQERCTIDRICSCYVNHEKEKLFVSHRSFGSLPEEETFKYLELFKHTLGGTFGKNLLSISFPLEEEMTGGKQEFLLKLR
;
A
#
# COMPACT_ATOMS: atom_id res chain seq x y z
N MET A 1 4.77 1.91 14.81
CA MET A 1 3.60 2.68 14.32
C MET A 1 2.47 2.57 15.34
N ASN A 2 1.82 3.68 15.73
CA ASN A 2 0.76 3.70 16.75
C ASN A 2 -0.64 3.80 16.10
N LYS A 3 -1.72 3.63 16.89
CA LYS A 3 -3.10 3.74 16.38
C LYS A 3 -3.41 5.12 15.76
N ALA A 4 -2.82 6.18 16.29
CA ALA A 4 -3.02 7.53 15.78
C ALA A 4 -2.47 7.70 14.36
N GLY A 5 -1.26 7.20 14.08
CA GLY A 5 -0.66 7.23 12.75
C GLY A 5 -1.43 6.39 11.74
N VAL A 6 -1.94 5.21 12.14
CA VAL A 6 -2.84 4.42 11.28
C VAL A 6 -4.08 5.23 10.90
N LEU A 7 -4.68 5.93 11.87
CA LEU A 7 -5.89 6.72 11.64
C LEU A 7 -5.61 7.91 10.70
N GLU A 8 -4.43 8.53 10.81
CA GLU A 8 -4.01 9.61 9.94
C GLU A 8 -3.87 9.15 8.49
N ILE A 9 -3.21 8.02 8.24
CA ILE A 9 -3.13 7.44 6.89
C ILE A 9 -4.52 7.07 6.38
N ARG A 10 -5.37 6.47 7.22
CA ARG A 10 -6.74 6.11 6.83
C ARG A 10 -7.56 7.33 6.38
N LYS A 11 -7.32 8.52 6.94
CA LYS A 11 -7.97 9.77 6.53
C LYS A 11 -7.51 10.27 5.15
N GLN A 12 -6.35 9.85 4.67
CA GLN A 12 -5.85 10.22 3.33
C GLN A 12 -6.57 9.45 2.21
N PHE A 13 -7.19 8.30 2.49
CA PHE A 13 -7.88 7.50 1.47
C PHE A 13 -9.28 8.03 1.12
N THR A 14 -9.40 9.31 0.82
CA THR A 14 -10.62 9.94 0.26
C THR A 14 -10.32 10.43 -1.15
N GLN A 15 -11.35 10.58 -1.98
CA GLN A 15 -11.17 11.00 -3.37
C GLN A 15 -10.48 12.37 -3.51
N GLU A 16 -10.71 13.27 -2.54
CA GLU A 16 -10.10 14.61 -2.49
C GLU A 16 -8.65 14.61 -1.96
N ARG A 17 -8.25 13.61 -1.17
CA ARG A 17 -6.96 13.59 -0.45
C ARG A 17 -6.07 12.39 -0.78
N CYS A 18 -6.51 11.52 -1.70
CA CYS A 18 -5.78 10.30 -2.03
C CYS A 18 -4.41 10.65 -2.61
N THR A 19 -3.36 10.14 -1.98
CA THR A 19 -1.97 10.32 -2.42
C THR A 19 -1.46 9.14 -3.25
N ILE A 20 -2.34 8.23 -3.66
CA ILE A 20 -1.95 7.09 -4.51
C ILE A 20 -1.89 7.56 -5.95
N ASP A 21 -0.70 7.59 -6.53
CA ASP A 21 -0.51 8.06 -7.91
C ASP A 21 -0.80 6.98 -8.96
N ARG A 22 -0.45 5.73 -8.66
CA ARG A 22 -0.47 4.63 -9.64
C ARG A 22 -0.98 3.34 -9.02
N ILE A 23 -1.68 2.56 -9.82
CA ILE A 23 -2.06 1.18 -9.52
C ILE A 23 -1.45 0.24 -10.54
N CYS A 24 -0.92 -0.88 -10.05
CA CYS A 24 -0.39 -1.96 -10.88
C CYS A 24 -1.19 -3.22 -10.59
N SER A 25 -1.82 -3.80 -11.62
CA SER A 25 -2.59 -5.03 -11.52
C SER A 25 -1.97 -6.10 -12.39
N CYS A 26 -2.01 -7.35 -11.91
CA CYS A 26 -1.63 -8.50 -12.71
C CYS A 26 -2.58 -9.66 -12.45
N TYR A 27 -2.84 -10.43 -13.50
CA TYR A 27 -3.59 -11.68 -13.41
C TYR A 27 -2.62 -12.84 -13.61
N VAL A 28 -2.59 -13.74 -12.63
CA VAL A 28 -1.71 -14.91 -12.63
C VAL A 28 -2.57 -16.17 -12.71
N ASN A 29 -2.27 -17.05 -13.66
CA ASN A 29 -2.99 -18.30 -13.84
C ASN A 29 -2.51 -19.40 -12.86
N HIS A 30 -3.14 -20.57 -12.93
CA HIS A 30 -2.79 -21.73 -12.11
C HIS A 30 -1.36 -22.26 -12.39
N GLU A 31 -0.82 -22.01 -13.58
CA GLU A 31 0.54 -22.36 -13.99
C GLU A 31 1.59 -21.34 -13.52
N LYS A 32 1.17 -20.33 -12.72
CA LYS A 32 2.00 -19.24 -12.19
C LYS A 32 2.51 -18.26 -13.26
N GLU A 33 1.85 -18.20 -14.40
CA GLU A 33 2.17 -17.27 -15.48
C GLU A 33 1.36 -15.99 -15.37
N LYS A 34 2.00 -14.86 -15.62
CA LYS A 34 1.35 -13.54 -15.67
C LYS A 34 0.70 -13.38 -17.05
N LEU A 35 -0.60 -13.65 -17.14
CA LEU A 35 -1.34 -13.49 -18.40
C LEU A 35 -1.69 -12.03 -18.70
N PHE A 36 -1.76 -11.19 -17.66
CA PHE A 36 -2.06 -9.78 -17.81
C PHE A 36 -1.26 -8.96 -16.81
N VAL A 37 -0.76 -7.82 -17.27
CA VAL A 37 -0.11 -6.81 -16.44
C VAL A 37 -0.59 -5.44 -16.90
N SER A 38 -1.02 -4.60 -15.98
CA SER A 38 -1.48 -3.24 -16.25
C SER A 38 -0.88 -2.26 -15.27
N HIS A 39 -0.49 -1.10 -15.78
CA HIS A 39 0.02 0.03 -15.01
C HIS A 39 -0.83 1.24 -15.37
N ARG A 40 -1.66 1.72 -14.45
CA ARG A 40 -2.55 2.86 -14.67
C ARG A 40 -2.31 3.95 -13.64
N SER A 41 -2.54 5.20 -14.05
CA SER A 41 -2.66 6.29 -13.10
C SER A 41 -3.92 6.04 -12.26
N PHE A 42 -3.81 6.15 -10.94
CA PHE A 42 -4.94 5.91 -10.05
C PHE A 42 -6.06 6.93 -10.31
N GLY A 43 -5.69 8.19 -10.57
CA GLY A 43 -6.65 9.24 -10.95
C GLY A 43 -7.30 9.07 -12.32
N SER A 44 -6.82 8.13 -13.15
CA SER A 44 -7.44 7.82 -14.46
C SER A 44 -8.46 6.69 -14.40
N LEU A 45 -8.63 6.06 -13.22
CA LEU A 45 -9.61 5.00 -13.05
C LEU A 45 -11.04 5.59 -13.02
N PRO A 46 -12.05 4.82 -13.48
CA PRO A 46 -13.44 5.17 -13.26
C PRO A 46 -13.73 5.42 -11.78
N GLU A 47 -14.65 6.33 -11.49
CA GLU A 47 -15.00 6.71 -10.10
C GLU A 47 -15.49 5.50 -9.28
N GLU A 48 -16.24 4.59 -9.89
CA GLU A 48 -16.70 3.36 -9.24
C GLU A 48 -15.53 2.44 -8.82
N GLU A 49 -14.51 2.30 -9.68
CA GLU A 49 -13.31 1.52 -9.35
C GLU A 49 -12.50 2.20 -8.25
N THR A 50 -12.29 3.51 -8.39
CA THR A 50 -11.58 4.33 -7.40
C THR A 50 -12.24 4.21 -6.03
N PHE A 51 -13.56 4.34 -5.96
CA PHE A 51 -14.31 4.21 -4.71
C PHE A 51 -14.12 2.84 -4.06
N LYS A 52 -14.24 1.76 -4.83
CA LYS A 52 -14.01 0.38 -4.33
C LYS A 52 -12.60 0.20 -3.79
N TYR A 53 -11.58 0.70 -4.49
CA TYR A 53 -10.19 0.62 -4.01
C TYR A 53 -10.00 1.42 -2.72
N LEU A 54 -10.52 2.65 -2.63
CA LEU A 54 -10.40 3.48 -1.44
C LEU A 54 -11.11 2.86 -0.22
N GLU A 55 -12.29 2.26 -0.41
CA GLU A 55 -12.97 1.49 0.63
C GLU A 55 -12.15 0.30 1.09
N LEU A 56 -11.59 -0.48 0.16
CA LEU A 56 -10.74 -1.61 0.47
C LEU A 56 -9.52 -1.18 1.31
N PHE A 57 -8.83 -0.10 0.91
CA PHE A 57 -7.67 0.41 1.65
C PHE A 57 -8.04 0.94 3.04
N LYS A 58 -9.21 1.56 3.20
CA LYS A 58 -9.70 1.96 4.53
C LYS A 58 -10.00 0.76 5.41
N HIS A 59 -10.53 -0.31 4.83
CA HIS A 59 -10.87 -1.53 5.55
C HIS A 59 -9.62 -2.28 6.00
N THR A 60 -8.57 -2.35 5.18
CA THR A 60 -7.29 -2.99 5.55
C THR A 60 -6.57 -2.24 6.67
N LEU A 61 -6.66 -0.92 6.70
CA LEU A 61 -6.18 -0.09 7.82
C LEU A 61 -7.15 -0.08 9.02
N GLY A 62 -8.31 -0.72 8.88
CA GLY A 62 -9.27 -0.92 9.95
C GLY A 62 -8.93 -2.15 10.79
N GLY A 63 -9.16 -2.05 12.10
CA GLY A 63 -9.07 -3.19 13.02
C GLY A 63 -7.92 -3.07 14.04
N THR A 64 -7.57 -4.22 14.63
CA THR A 64 -6.51 -4.34 15.63
C THR A 64 -5.18 -4.76 14.98
N PHE A 65 -4.08 -4.27 15.52
CA PHE A 65 -2.74 -4.78 15.20
C PHE A 65 -2.67 -6.30 15.40
N GLY A 66 -2.03 -7.01 14.48
CA GLY A 66 -1.91 -8.47 14.48
C GLY A 66 -3.02 -9.24 13.74
N LYS A 67 -4.12 -8.59 13.33
CA LYS A 67 -5.13 -9.19 12.44
C LYS A 67 -4.98 -8.71 10.99
N ASN A 68 -5.31 -7.44 10.75
CA ASN A 68 -5.22 -6.83 9.42
C ASN A 68 -3.92 -6.03 9.22
N LEU A 69 -3.34 -5.55 10.33
CA LEU A 69 -2.09 -4.79 10.36
C LEU A 69 -0.97 -5.65 10.91
N LEU A 70 -0.16 -6.19 10.01
CA LEU A 70 1.03 -6.96 10.36
C LEU A 70 2.15 -5.99 10.76
N SER A 71 2.66 -6.15 11.98
CA SER A 71 3.83 -5.40 12.43
C SER A 71 5.08 -6.10 11.93
N ILE A 72 5.67 -5.59 10.85
CA ILE A 72 6.99 -6.02 10.41
C ILE A 72 7.99 -5.24 11.27
N SER A 73 8.67 -5.93 12.19
CA SER A 73 9.75 -5.35 12.98
C SER A 73 10.96 -5.15 12.08
N PHE A 74 11.41 -3.91 11.95
CA PHE A 74 12.67 -3.58 11.29
C PHE A 74 13.75 -3.48 12.39
N PRO A 75 14.74 -4.38 12.45
CA PRO A 75 15.78 -4.34 13.48
C PRO A 75 16.65 -3.10 13.33
N LEU A 76 17.09 -2.52 14.45
CA LEU A 76 17.99 -1.35 14.47
C LEU A 76 19.29 -1.58 13.68
N GLU A 77 19.79 -2.82 13.64
CA GLU A 77 20.97 -3.19 12.85
C GLU A 77 20.75 -2.99 11.34
N GLU A 78 19.52 -3.17 10.84
CA GLU A 78 19.17 -2.93 9.43
C GLU A 78 18.92 -1.44 9.11
N GLU A 79 18.78 -0.60 10.14
CA GLU A 79 18.65 0.86 10.05
C GLU A 79 20.01 1.58 10.01
N MET A 80 21.09 0.90 10.39
CA MET A 80 22.44 1.44 10.36
C MET A 80 22.97 1.64 8.94
N THR A 81 24.03 2.45 8.80
CA THR A 81 24.74 2.70 7.54
C THR A 81 25.25 1.38 6.96
N GLY A 82 24.87 1.05 5.72
CA GLY A 82 25.10 -0.27 5.09
C GLY A 82 23.96 -1.28 5.24
N GLY A 83 22.91 -0.97 6.02
CA GLY A 83 21.73 -1.81 6.20
C GLY A 83 20.70 -1.71 5.07
N LYS A 84 19.64 -2.52 5.15
CA LYS A 84 18.55 -2.54 4.14
C LYS A 84 17.83 -1.20 4.03
N GLN A 85 17.82 -0.38 5.09
CA GLN A 85 17.24 0.96 5.04
C GLN A 85 17.94 1.88 4.04
N GLU A 86 19.28 1.82 3.95
CA GLU A 86 20.04 2.66 3.01
C GLU A 86 19.68 2.34 1.56
N PHE A 87 19.48 1.05 1.26
CA PHE A 87 19.00 0.60 -0.05
C PHE A 87 17.59 1.14 -0.35
N LEU A 88 16.66 1.05 0.60
CA LEU A 88 15.30 1.55 0.42
C LEU A 88 15.25 3.07 0.22
N LEU A 89 16.10 3.82 0.93
CA LEU A 89 16.21 5.28 0.76
C LEU A 89 16.76 5.69 -0.61
N LYS A 90 17.59 4.86 -1.26
CA LYS A 90 18.08 5.08 -2.63
C LYS A 90 17.01 4.82 -3.71
N LEU A 91 15.94 4.12 -3.38
CA LEU A 91 14.82 3.84 -4.30
C LEU A 91 13.74 4.94 -4.31
N ARG A 92 13.87 5.93 -3.43
CA ARG A 92 13.01 7.12 -3.38
C ARG A 92 13.36 8.09 -4.51
#